data_AF-A0ABD1JYH8-F1
#
_entry.id   AF-A0ABD1JYH8-F1
#
_cell.length_a   1.000
_cell.length_b   1.000
_cell.length_c   1.000
_cell.angle_alpha   90.00
_cell.angle_beta   90.00
_cell.angle_gamma   90.00
#
_symmetry.space_group_name_H-M   'P 1'
#
loop_
_entity.id
_entity.type
_entity.pdbx_description
1 polymer ?
#
loop_
_entity_poly.entity_id
_entity_poly.type
_entity_poly.pdbx_seq_one_letter_code
_entity_poly.pdbx_strand_id
1 'polypeptide(L)'
;MHVVVTQDDCQPLCTCLYDHLSSLSLSLSLSLFLSLSLFLSLSLSLCLSFSLSLSLSLSFSLSLFLSLSLSLSLSLSFSLSFSLSLSLSFSLSLSLSLSLFLSLSFSLFLSLSFFLSLSFSLSLSLSLSLLQSFQGSQGRAYLFNSVVNVGCGPAEERVLLTGLHAVADIYCENCKTTLGWKYEHAFESSQKYKEGKFIIELAHMIKDNGWE
;
A
#
# COMPACT_ATOMS: atom_id res chain seq x y z
N MET A 1 93.54 78.22 -81.08
CA MET A 1 92.09 78.25 -81.37
C MET A 1 91.40 78.22 -80.02
N HIS A 2 90.93 79.38 -79.58
CA HIS A 2 90.15 79.54 -78.36
C HIS A 2 88.77 78.88 -78.51
N VAL A 3 88.13 78.70 -77.35
CA VAL A 3 86.69 78.55 -77.12
C VAL A 3 86.21 77.10 -77.10
N VAL A 4 85.48 76.60 -76.11
CA VAL A 4 85.00 77.06 -74.78
C VAL A 4 84.50 75.77 -74.11
N VAL A 5 84.61 75.62 -72.78
CA VAL A 5 83.81 74.62 -72.07
C VAL A 5 82.34 75.04 -72.22
N THR A 6 81.62 74.40 -73.13
CA THR A 6 80.21 74.69 -73.34
C THR A 6 79.42 74.21 -72.13
N GLN A 7 78.27 74.83 -71.92
CA GLN A 7 77.35 74.68 -70.80
C GLN A 7 76.64 73.30 -70.77
N ASP A 8 77.22 72.30 -71.42
CA ASP A 8 76.61 71.01 -71.77
C ASP A 8 76.99 69.88 -70.79
N ASP A 9 78.08 70.02 -70.02
CA ASP A 9 78.52 69.01 -69.04
C ASP A 9 77.80 69.11 -67.68
N CYS A 10 77.06 70.20 -67.42
CA CYS A 10 76.41 70.46 -66.12
C CYS A 10 74.95 69.97 -66.07
N GLN A 11 74.26 69.88 -67.22
CA GLN A 11 72.90 69.35 -67.31
C GLN A 11 72.78 67.86 -66.97
N PRO A 12 73.66 66.94 -67.44
CA PRO A 12 73.50 65.50 -67.16
C PRO A 12 73.78 65.14 -65.70
N LEU A 13 74.70 65.83 -65.00
CA LEU A 13 74.96 65.56 -63.58
C LEU A 13 73.81 66.03 -62.68
N CYS A 14 73.19 67.18 -62.95
CA CYS A 14 72.07 67.68 -62.18
C CYS A 14 70.79 66.85 -62.38
N THR A 15 70.51 66.39 -63.61
CA THR A 15 69.37 65.49 -63.87
C THR A 15 69.60 64.11 -63.27
N CYS A 16 70.80 63.54 -63.38
CA CYS A 16 71.12 62.27 -62.73
C CYS A 16 71.03 62.34 -61.20
N LEU A 17 71.50 63.41 -60.56
CA LEU A 17 71.37 63.59 -59.11
C LEU A 17 69.90 63.78 -58.68
N TYR A 18 69.10 64.52 -59.45
CA TYR A 18 67.67 64.70 -59.18
C TYR A 18 66.89 63.40 -59.33
N ASP A 19 67.15 62.63 -60.38
CA ASP A 19 66.51 61.33 -60.61
C ASP A 19 66.93 60.30 -59.55
N HIS A 20 68.20 60.33 -59.10
CA HIS A 20 68.69 59.43 -58.06
C HIS A 20 68.13 59.77 -56.67
N LEU A 21 67.95 61.06 -56.35
CA LEU A 21 67.30 61.50 -55.11
C LEU A 21 65.79 61.28 -55.15
N SER A 22 65.14 61.49 -56.29
CA SER A 22 63.71 61.21 -56.51
C SER A 22 63.41 59.72 -56.36
N SER A 23 64.18 58.86 -57.02
CA SER A 23 64.06 57.39 -56.88
C SER A 23 64.36 56.91 -55.46
N LEU A 24 65.35 57.50 -54.77
CA LEU A 24 65.63 57.17 -53.38
C LEU A 24 64.47 57.59 -52.46
N SER A 25 63.92 58.79 -52.62
CA SER A 25 62.76 59.27 -51.85
C SER A 25 61.50 58.44 -52.11
N LEU A 26 61.28 58.00 -53.35
CA LEU A 26 60.17 57.15 -53.74
C LEU A 26 60.33 55.73 -53.17
N SER A 27 61.55 55.17 -53.22
CA SER A 27 61.84 53.85 -52.64
C SER A 27 61.71 53.85 -51.12
N LEU A 28 62.15 54.92 -50.44
CA LEU A 28 62.05 55.06 -49.00
C LEU A 28 60.61 55.27 -48.55
N SER A 29 59.85 56.13 -49.22
CA SER A 29 58.43 56.34 -48.92
C SER A 29 57.59 55.09 -49.18
N LEU A 30 57.86 54.37 -50.27
CA LEU A 30 57.17 53.12 -50.60
C LEU A 30 57.50 52.01 -49.59
N SER A 31 58.78 51.85 -49.21
CA SER A 31 59.20 50.85 -48.22
C SER A 31 58.64 51.15 -46.82
N LEU A 32 58.59 52.43 -46.42
CA LEU A 32 58.03 52.83 -45.13
C LEU A 32 56.50 52.66 -45.12
N PHE A 33 55.82 53.00 -46.21
CA PHE A 33 54.37 52.75 -46.35
C PHE A 33 54.03 51.26 -46.30
N LEU A 34 54.75 50.42 -47.04
CA LEU A 34 54.56 48.96 -47.04
C LEU A 34 54.86 48.34 -45.67
N SER A 35 55.96 48.73 -45.03
CA SER A 35 56.32 48.18 -43.71
C SER A 35 55.32 48.58 -42.62
N LEU A 36 54.88 49.83 -42.60
CA LEU A 36 53.91 50.32 -41.62
C LEU A 36 52.52 49.71 -41.86
N SER A 37 52.06 49.64 -43.11
CA SER A 37 50.75 49.05 -43.44
C SER A 37 50.71 47.54 -43.15
N LEU A 38 51.79 46.82 -43.42
CA LEU A 38 51.89 45.39 -43.12
C LEU A 38 51.98 45.15 -41.61
N PHE A 39 52.76 45.96 -40.88
CA PHE A 39 52.85 45.86 -39.42
C PHE A 39 51.49 46.15 -38.75
N LEU A 40 50.80 47.22 -39.17
CA LEU A 40 49.52 47.60 -38.57
C LEU A 40 48.43 46.57 -38.89
N SER A 41 48.37 46.07 -40.13
CA SER A 41 47.37 45.07 -40.53
C SER A 41 47.60 43.72 -39.83
N LEU A 42 48.85 43.28 -39.71
CA LEU A 42 49.17 42.02 -39.03
C LEU A 42 48.96 42.12 -37.51
N SER A 43 49.41 43.19 -36.88
CA SER A 43 49.21 43.39 -35.43
C SER A 43 47.74 43.51 -35.08
N LEU A 44 46.96 44.27 -35.84
CA LEU A 44 45.53 44.44 -35.59
C LEU A 44 44.75 43.15 -35.85
N SER A 45 45.05 42.43 -36.93
CA SER A 45 44.39 41.15 -37.24
C SER A 45 44.69 40.06 -36.21
N LEU A 46 45.93 39.97 -35.73
CA LEU A 46 46.31 39.03 -34.68
C LEU A 46 45.67 39.38 -33.33
N CYS A 47 45.68 40.67 -32.94
CA CYS A 47 45.06 41.10 -31.68
C CYS A 47 43.54 40.87 -31.67
N LEU A 48 42.85 41.18 -32.76
CA LEU A 48 41.41 40.95 -32.89
C LEU A 48 41.07 39.47 -32.95
N SER A 49 41.78 38.68 -33.75
CA SER A 49 41.52 37.23 -33.84
C SER A 49 41.80 36.51 -32.52
N PHE A 50 42.87 36.89 -31.81
CA PHE A 50 43.19 36.32 -30.50
C PHE A 50 42.19 36.74 -29.41
N SER A 51 41.84 38.03 -29.32
CA SER A 51 40.87 38.52 -28.33
C SER A 51 39.46 37.96 -28.57
N LEU A 52 39.03 37.85 -29.83
CA LEU A 52 37.73 37.29 -30.19
C LEU A 52 37.68 35.78 -29.95
N SER A 53 38.73 35.04 -30.34
CA SER A 53 38.79 33.59 -30.10
C SER A 53 38.82 33.24 -28.61
N LEU A 54 39.57 34.00 -27.81
CA LEU A 54 39.62 33.80 -26.36
C LEU A 54 38.29 34.16 -25.70
N SER A 55 37.70 35.30 -26.04
CA SER A 55 36.41 35.71 -25.45
C SER A 55 35.27 34.77 -25.83
N LEU A 56 35.19 34.30 -27.08
CA LEU A 56 34.19 33.33 -27.51
C LEU A 56 34.41 31.95 -26.89
N SER A 57 35.65 31.44 -26.86
CA SER A 57 35.93 30.12 -26.28
C SER A 57 35.64 30.09 -24.77
N LEU A 58 35.96 31.16 -24.04
CA LEU A 58 35.77 31.24 -22.60
C LEU A 58 34.30 31.49 -22.24
N SER A 59 33.60 32.36 -22.97
CA SER A 59 32.15 32.56 -22.78
C SER A 59 31.34 31.32 -23.14
N PHE A 60 31.69 30.63 -24.22
CA PHE A 60 31.01 29.40 -24.63
C PHE A 60 31.27 28.25 -23.66
N SER A 61 32.53 28.02 -23.26
CA SER A 61 32.85 26.95 -22.30
C SER A 61 32.21 27.18 -20.94
N LEU A 62 32.20 28.41 -20.44
CA LEU A 62 31.63 28.75 -19.14
C LEU A 62 30.10 28.70 -19.15
N SER A 63 29.46 29.19 -20.21
CA SER A 63 28.00 29.09 -20.37
C SER A 63 27.52 27.65 -20.53
N LEU A 64 28.25 26.83 -21.29
CA LEU A 64 27.94 25.41 -21.45
C LEU A 64 28.17 24.65 -20.14
N PHE A 65 29.28 24.89 -19.44
CA PHE A 65 29.55 24.26 -18.15
C PHE A 65 28.47 24.61 -17.11
N LEU A 66 28.12 25.89 -16.96
CA LEU A 66 27.09 26.32 -16.00
C LEU A 66 25.71 25.77 -16.36
N SER A 67 25.32 25.85 -17.63
CA SER A 67 24.00 25.37 -18.06
C SER A 67 23.86 23.86 -17.89
N LEU A 68 24.86 23.07 -18.28
CA LEU A 68 24.83 21.61 -18.10
C LEU A 68 24.94 21.22 -16.63
N SER A 69 25.89 21.77 -15.87
CA SER A 69 26.08 21.40 -14.47
C SER A 69 24.84 21.72 -13.63
N LEU A 70 24.24 22.90 -13.84
CA LEU A 70 23.05 23.33 -13.10
C LEU A 70 21.81 22.54 -13.54
N SER A 71 21.61 22.32 -14.84
CA SER A 71 20.46 21.55 -15.32
C SER A 71 20.53 20.08 -14.88
N LEU A 72 21.71 19.45 -14.94
CA LEU A 72 21.88 18.06 -14.51
C LEU A 72 21.72 17.94 -12.99
N SER A 73 22.35 18.83 -12.21
CA SER A 73 22.26 18.77 -10.75
C SER A 73 20.84 18.99 -10.23
N LEU A 74 20.11 19.97 -10.79
CA LEU A 74 18.72 20.22 -10.43
C LEU A 74 17.79 19.08 -10.88
N SER A 75 17.94 18.59 -12.12
CA SER A 75 17.07 17.52 -12.63
C SER A 75 17.30 16.21 -11.88
N LEU A 76 18.54 15.83 -11.59
CA LEU A 76 18.86 14.62 -10.83
C LEU A 76 18.45 14.75 -9.36
N SER A 77 18.76 15.86 -8.70
CA SER A 77 18.37 16.04 -7.29
C SER A 77 16.86 16.06 -7.12
N PHE A 78 16.12 16.74 -8.00
CA PHE A 78 14.66 16.77 -7.96
C PHE A 78 14.06 15.40 -8.30
N SER A 79 14.50 14.74 -9.37
CA SER A 79 13.96 13.43 -9.76
C SER A 79 14.22 12.36 -8.70
N LEU A 80 15.43 12.32 -8.12
CA LEU A 80 15.76 11.36 -7.05
C LEU A 80 14.99 11.66 -5.78
N SER A 81 14.98 12.91 -5.29
CA SER A 81 14.27 13.25 -4.06
C SER A 81 12.76 13.01 -4.18
N PHE A 82 12.17 13.37 -5.32
CA PHE A 82 10.75 13.17 -5.59
C PHE A 82 10.42 11.66 -5.70
N SER A 83 11.19 10.90 -6.47
CA SER A 83 10.95 9.46 -6.63
C SER A 83 11.14 8.67 -5.33
N LEU A 84 12.16 8.97 -4.53
CA LEU A 84 12.38 8.34 -3.23
C LEU A 84 11.28 8.72 -2.24
N SER A 85 10.92 10.00 -2.14
CA SER A 85 9.88 10.43 -1.20
C SER A 85 8.52 9.79 -1.51
N LEU A 86 8.13 9.74 -2.78
CA LEU A 86 6.88 9.12 -3.21
C LEU A 86 6.90 7.60 -3.01
N SER A 87 7.97 6.92 -3.41
CA SER A 87 8.07 5.47 -3.28
C SER A 87 8.11 5.00 -1.82
N LEU A 88 8.86 5.68 -0.94
CA LEU A 88 8.89 5.38 0.49
C LEU A 88 7.56 5.68 1.16
N SER A 89 6.97 6.86 0.92
CA SER A 89 5.69 7.22 1.55
C SER A 89 4.57 6.27 1.13
N PHE A 90 4.50 5.92 -0.15
CA PHE A 90 3.49 4.99 -0.66
C PHE A 90 3.71 3.56 -0.17
N SER A 91 4.95 3.05 -0.24
CA SER A 91 5.25 1.68 0.22
C SER A 91 5.03 1.51 1.73
N LEU A 92 5.43 2.48 2.54
CA LEU A 92 5.22 2.44 4.00
C LEU A 92 3.73 2.58 4.35
N SER A 93 3.01 3.52 3.74
CA SER A 93 1.58 3.68 4.03
C SER A 93 0.77 2.44 3.63
N LEU A 94 1.06 1.84 2.48
CA LEU A 94 0.38 0.64 2.02
C LEU A 94 0.73 -0.60 2.87
N SER A 95 2.01 -0.82 3.16
CA SER A 95 2.43 -1.95 3.98
C SER A 95 1.89 -1.87 5.41
N LEU A 96 1.89 -0.69 6.02
CA LEU A 96 1.42 -0.49 7.38
C LEU A 96 -0.11 -0.60 7.46
N SER A 97 -0.84 -0.01 6.51
CA SER A 97 -2.31 -0.12 6.46
C SER A 97 -2.77 -1.55 6.23
N LEU A 98 -2.14 -2.28 5.31
CA LEU A 98 -2.52 -3.66 4.99
C LEU A 98 -2.17 -4.61 6.15
N SER A 99 -0.98 -4.45 6.75
CA SER A 99 -0.57 -5.29 7.90
C SER A 99 -1.47 -5.08 9.13
N LEU A 100 -1.83 -3.83 9.44
CA LEU A 100 -2.76 -3.53 10.52
C LEU A 100 -4.17 -4.07 10.23
N PHE A 101 -4.67 -3.87 9.02
CA PHE A 101 -5.99 -4.37 8.64
C PHE A 101 -6.07 -5.90 8.74
N LEU A 102 -5.09 -6.61 8.19
CA LEU A 102 -5.05 -8.07 8.21
C LEU A 102 -4.88 -8.62 9.64
N SER A 103 -3.97 -8.05 10.44
CA SER A 103 -3.74 -8.51 11.81
C SER A 103 -4.96 -8.27 12.72
N LEU A 104 -5.59 -7.10 12.64
CA LEU A 104 -6.78 -6.79 13.43
C LEU A 104 -7.99 -7.62 12.98
N SER A 105 -8.24 -7.71 11.67
CA SER A 105 -9.37 -8.51 11.17
C SER A 105 -9.23 -9.99 11.51
N PHE A 106 -8.03 -10.56 11.36
CA PHE A 106 -7.78 -11.96 11.69
C PHE A 106 -7.89 -12.24 13.19
N SER A 107 -7.33 -11.38 14.05
CA SER A 107 -7.41 -11.55 15.50
C SER A 107 -8.85 -11.40 16.03
N LEU A 108 -9.63 -10.44 15.49
CA LEU A 108 -11.05 -10.30 15.80
C LEU A 108 -11.86 -11.52 15.36
N PHE A 109 -11.64 -12.00 14.14
CA PHE A 109 -12.33 -13.18 13.63
C PHE A 109 -12.05 -14.41 14.50
N LEU A 110 -10.78 -14.66 14.84
CA LEU A 110 -10.38 -15.81 15.64
C LEU A 110 -10.92 -15.74 17.07
N SER A 111 -10.86 -14.56 17.71
CA SER A 111 -11.40 -14.38 19.05
C SER A 111 -12.92 -14.55 19.06
N LEU A 112 -13.65 -13.90 18.15
CA LEU A 112 -15.10 -13.97 18.09
C LEU A 112 -15.59 -15.40 17.80
N SER A 113 -14.97 -16.08 16.83
CA SER A 113 -15.32 -17.46 16.49
C SER A 113 -15.05 -18.41 17.66
N PHE A 114 -13.93 -18.25 18.37
CA PHE A 114 -13.63 -19.03 19.56
C PHE A 114 -14.66 -18.80 20.67
N PHE A 115 -14.97 -17.54 21.02
CA PHE A 115 -15.96 -17.22 22.04
C PHE A 115 -17.36 -17.76 21.70
N LEU A 116 -17.79 -17.64 20.45
CA LEU A 116 -19.07 -18.17 19.99
C LEU A 116 -19.10 -19.71 20.04
N SER A 117 -18.02 -20.37 19.61
CA SER A 117 -17.94 -21.83 19.67
C SER A 117 -17.94 -22.36 21.11
N LEU A 118 -17.24 -21.69 22.02
CA LEU A 118 -17.17 -22.07 23.43
C LEU A 118 -18.52 -21.83 24.13
N SER A 119 -19.14 -20.68 23.90
CA SER A 119 -20.47 -20.39 24.47
C SER A 119 -21.55 -21.32 23.94
N PHE A 120 -21.52 -21.65 22.64
CA PHE A 120 -22.44 -22.62 22.05
C PHE A 120 -22.21 -24.03 22.59
N SER A 121 -20.96 -24.50 22.65
CA SER A 121 -20.66 -25.83 23.21
C SER A 121 -21.02 -25.94 24.69
N LEU A 122 -20.74 -24.91 25.49
CA LEU A 122 -21.15 -24.84 26.89
C LEU A 122 -22.68 -24.86 27.04
N SER A 123 -23.40 -24.01 26.31
CA SER A 123 -24.87 -23.99 26.37
C SER A 123 -25.49 -25.30 25.90
N LEU A 124 -24.94 -25.94 24.85
CA LEU A 124 -25.38 -27.25 24.40
C LEU A 124 -25.08 -28.34 25.44
N SER A 125 -23.89 -28.33 26.05
CA SER A 125 -23.53 -29.29 27.10
C SER A 125 -24.41 -29.12 28.35
N LEU A 126 -24.76 -27.89 28.71
CA LEU A 126 -25.60 -27.57 29.87
C LEU A 126 -27.07 -27.91 29.60
N SER A 127 -27.57 -27.65 28.39
CA SER A 127 -28.91 -28.08 27.98
C SER A 127 -29.01 -29.60 27.85
N LEU A 128 -28.01 -30.28 27.29
CA LEU A 128 -27.96 -31.75 27.21
C LEU A 128 -27.86 -32.39 28.60
N SER A 129 -27.03 -31.87 29.50
CA SER A 129 -26.94 -32.39 30.88
C SER A 129 -28.23 -32.19 31.67
N LEU A 130 -28.93 -31.06 31.49
CA LEU A 130 -30.27 -30.85 32.04
C LEU A 130 -31.33 -31.77 31.43
N LEU A 131 -31.19 -32.13 30.16
CA LEU A 131 -32.07 -33.13 29.51
C LEU A 131 -31.74 -34.56 29.95
N GLN A 132 -30.50 -34.85 30.36
CA GLN A 132 -30.03 -36.19 30.74
C GLN A 132 -30.36 -36.58 32.18
N SER A 133 -30.82 -35.64 33.02
CA SER A 133 -31.08 -35.89 34.45
C SER A 133 -32.50 -36.37 34.79
N PHE A 134 -33.33 -36.73 33.80
CA PHE A 134 -34.65 -37.30 34.07
C PHE A 134 -34.56 -38.83 34.06
N GLN A 135 -34.74 -39.44 35.23
CA GLN A 135 -34.83 -40.89 35.39
C GLN A 135 -36.29 -41.31 35.54
N GLY A 136 -36.69 -42.18 34.62
CA GLY A 136 -37.89 -43.01 34.66
C GLY A 136 -37.82 -44.08 35.75
N SER A 137 -38.92 -44.78 35.97
CA SER A 137 -38.96 -46.01 36.78
C SER A 137 -38.09 -47.12 36.17
N GLN A 138 -37.95 -47.15 34.84
CA GLN A 138 -37.22 -48.19 34.10
C GLN A 138 -35.88 -47.71 33.47
N GLY A 139 -35.43 -46.50 33.77
CA GLY A 139 -34.14 -46.01 33.26
C GLY A 139 -34.16 -44.54 32.84
N ARG A 140 -33.46 -44.18 31.76
CA ARG A 140 -33.44 -42.79 31.27
C ARG A 140 -34.80 -42.42 30.68
N ALA A 141 -35.21 -41.18 30.89
CA ALA A 141 -36.43 -40.61 30.34
C ALA A 141 -36.19 -39.20 29.79
N TYR A 142 -37.07 -38.74 28.90
CA TYR A 142 -37.04 -37.38 28.36
C TYR A 142 -38.28 -36.59 28.79
N LEU A 143 -38.07 -35.29 29.05
CA LEU A 143 -39.13 -34.34 29.36
C LEU A 143 -39.62 -33.66 28.08
N PHE A 144 -40.89 -33.84 27.73
CA PHE A 144 -41.57 -33.26 26.58
C PHE A 144 -42.59 -32.19 27.02
N ASN A 145 -42.74 -31.15 26.21
CA ASN A 145 -43.76 -30.12 26.46
C ASN A 145 -45.16 -30.56 26.03
N SER A 146 -45.27 -31.43 25.03
CA SER A 146 -46.55 -31.95 24.52
C SER A 146 -46.30 -33.29 23.84
N VAL A 147 -47.27 -34.20 23.96
CA VAL A 147 -47.24 -35.56 23.42
C VAL A 147 -48.64 -35.88 22.91
N VAL A 148 -48.71 -36.61 21.80
CA VAL A 148 -49.96 -36.97 21.12
C VAL A 148 -50.25 -38.47 21.29
N ASN A 149 -51.53 -38.86 21.14
CA ASN A 149 -51.99 -40.26 21.21
C ASN A 149 -51.72 -40.95 22.55
N VAL A 150 -51.78 -40.18 23.65
CA VAL A 150 -51.62 -40.68 25.02
C VAL A 150 -52.83 -40.33 25.88
N GLY A 151 -53.29 -41.31 26.64
CA GLY A 151 -54.27 -41.12 27.71
C GLY A 151 -53.57 -40.87 29.04
N CYS A 152 -54.23 -40.13 29.94
CA CYS A 152 -53.74 -39.84 31.29
C CYS A 152 -54.57 -40.61 32.32
N GLY A 153 -53.89 -41.26 33.25
CA GLY A 153 -54.49 -41.88 34.44
C GLY A 153 -54.86 -40.86 35.52
N PRO A 154 -55.29 -41.32 36.70
CA PRO A 154 -55.54 -40.45 37.83
C PRO A 154 -54.24 -39.78 38.30
N ALA A 155 -54.35 -38.55 38.80
CA ALA A 155 -53.24 -37.87 39.43
C ALA A 155 -52.96 -38.47 40.81
N GLU A 156 -51.72 -38.87 41.05
CA GLU A 156 -51.24 -39.45 42.31
C GLU A 156 -50.07 -38.64 42.85
N GLU A 157 -50.01 -38.46 44.16
CA GLU A 157 -48.88 -37.81 44.81
C GLU A 157 -47.72 -38.80 44.97
N ARG A 158 -46.56 -38.45 44.40
CA ARG A 158 -45.35 -39.28 44.44
C ARG A 158 -44.16 -38.44 44.89
N VAL A 159 -43.34 -39.02 45.78
CA VAL A 159 -42.06 -38.43 46.19
C VAL A 159 -41.01 -38.80 45.15
N LEU A 160 -40.47 -37.80 44.46
CA LEU A 160 -39.43 -37.95 43.45
C LEU A 160 -38.12 -37.33 43.95
N LEU A 161 -37.03 -37.53 43.21
CA LEU A 161 -35.70 -36.98 43.53
C LEU A 161 -35.72 -35.46 43.78
N THR A 162 -36.63 -34.74 43.13
CA THR A 162 -36.76 -33.28 43.26
C THR A 162 -37.87 -32.82 44.20
N GLY A 163 -38.40 -33.71 45.06
CA GLY A 163 -39.45 -33.39 46.04
C GLY A 163 -40.81 -34.05 45.76
N LEU A 164 -41.83 -33.67 46.51
CA LEU A 164 -43.21 -34.16 46.35
C LEU A 164 -43.85 -33.54 45.10
N HIS A 165 -44.46 -34.38 44.25
CA HIS A 165 -45.17 -33.95 43.04
C HIS A 165 -46.47 -34.73 42.89
N ALA A 166 -47.51 -34.11 42.33
CA ALA A 166 -48.66 -34.82 41.80
C ALA A 166 -48.37 -35.18 40.34
N VAL A 167 -48.39 -36.47 40.01
CA VAL A 167 -48.11 -36.99 38.67
C VAL A 167 -49.21 -37.95 38.22
N ALA A 168 -49.51 -37.94 36.92
CA ALA A 168 -50.48 -38.86 36.32
C ALA A 168 -49.77 -39.79 35.33
N ASP A 169 -49.95 -41.10 35.45
CA ASP A 169 -49.36 -42.05 34.50
C ASP A 169 -49.93 -41.84 33.09
N ILE A 170 -49.08 -41.90 32.08
CA ILE A 170 -49.48 -41.81 30.68
C ILE A 170 -49.33 -43.15 29.99
N TYR A 171 -50.32 -43.49 29.16
CA TYR A 171 -50.36 -44.73 28.41
C TYR A 171 -50.72 -44.46 26.95
N CYS A 172 -50.19 -45.29 26.05
CA CYS A 172 -50.57 -45.23 24.64
C CYS A 172 -52.07 -45.51 24.49
N GLU A 173 -52.80 -44.68 23.75
CA GLU A 173 -54.24 -44.92 23.56
C GLU A 173 -54.55 -46.20 22.79
N ASN A 174 -53.63 -46.64 21.93
CA ASN A 174 -53.81 -47.79 21.04
C ASN A 174 -53.47 -49.13 21.71
N CYS A 175 -52.27 -49.25 22.30
CA CYS A 175 -51.81 -50.51 22.92
C CYS A 175 -51.92 -50.55 24.45
N LYS A 176 -52.38 -49.45 25.09
CA LYS A 176 -52.53 -49.29 26.54
C LYS A 176 -51.24 -49.51 27.36
N THR A 177 -50.09 -49.56 26.71
CA THR A 177 -48.79 -49.68 27.38
C THR A 177 -48.45 -48.36 28.08
N THR A 178 -48.00 -48.45 29.33
CA THR A 178 -47.52 -47.29 30.08
C THR A 178 -46.23 -46.76 29.47
N LEU A 179 -46.21 -45.47 29.11
CA LEU A 179 -45.07 -44.82 28.46
C LEU A 179 -44.26 -43.95 29.42
N GLY A 180 -44.86 -43.55 30.55
CA GLY A 180 -44.25 -42.69 31.57
C GLY A 180 -45.31 -41.97 32.37
N TRP A 181 -45.08 -40.69 32.73
CA TRP A 181 -46.02 -39.87 33.51
C TRP A 181 -46.00 -38.39 33.12
N LYS A 182 -47.06 -37.67 33.46
CA LYS A 182 -47.19 -36.22 33.33
C LYS A 182 -47.13 -35.57 34.71
N TYR A 183 -46.45 -34.44 34.83
CA TYR A 183 -46.51 -33.61 36.03
C TYR A 183 -47.81 -32.80 36.05
N GLU A 184 -48.70 -33.07 37.00
CA GLU A 184 -49.92 -32.30 37.21
C GLU A 184 -49.65 -31.11 38.14
N HIS A 185 -48.91 -31.31 39.23
CA HIS A 185 -48.59 -30.24 40.18
C HIS A 185 -47.24 -30.44 40.87
N ALA A 186 -46.53 -29.34 41.11
CA ALA A 186 -45.29 -29.29 41.89
C ALA A 186 -45.51 -28.43 43.15
N PHE A 187 -45.27 -29.02 44.32
CA PHE A 187 -45.44 -28.32 45.60
C PHE A 187 -44.29 -27.35 45.90
N GLU A 188 -43.13 -27.55 45.29
CA GLU A 188 -41.99 -26.64 45.38
C GLU A 188 -41.98 -25.60 44.26
N SER A 189 -41.80 -24.32 44.61
CA SER A 189 -41.75 -23.21 43.64
C SER A 189 -40.63 -23.34 42.61
N SER A 190 -39.50 -23.95 42.96
CA SER A 190 -38.35 -24.20 42.08
C SER A 190 -38.64 -25.24 40.99
N GLN A 191 -39.62 -26.12 41.19
CA GLN A 191 -39.96 -27.23 40.29
C GLN A 191 -41.19 -26.97 39.42
N LYS A 192 -41.87 -25.82 39.59
CA LYS A 192 -43.06 -25.45 38.80
C LYS A 192 -42.87 -25.49 37.29
N TYR A 193 -41.64 -25.32 36.80
CA TYR A 193 -41.34 -25.44 35.37
C TYR A 193 -41.63 -26.83 34.78
N LYS A 194 -41.87 -27.85 35.61
CA LYS A 194 -42.24 -29.21 35.20
C LYS A 194 -43.74 -29.39 35.01
N GLU A 195 -44.58 -28.56 35.62
CA GLU A 195 -46.04 -28.68 35.55
C GLU A 195 -46.53 -28.66 34.10
N GLY A 196 -47.43 -29.58 33.77
CA GLY A 196 -47.97 -29.77 32.42
C GLY A 196 -47.04 -30.50 31.45
N LYS A 197 -45.80 -30.83 31.85
CA LYS A 197 -44.83 -31.54 31.00
C LYS A 197 -44.89 -33.05 31.22
N PHE A 198 -44.44 -33.78 30.21
CA PHE A 198 -44.54 -35.22 30.10
C PHE A 198 -43.17 -35.87 30.18
N ILE A 199 -43.02 -36.90 30.99
CA ILE A 199 -41.85 -37.77 31.03
C ILE A 199 -42.18 -39.03 30.24
N ILE A 200 -41.39 -39.32 29.21
CA ILE A 200 -41.48 -40.59 28.47
C ILE A 200 -40.17 -41.35 28.64
N GLU A 201 -40.28 -42.62 29.01
CA GLU A 201 -39.13 -43.51 29.17
C GLU A 201 -38.56 -43.93 27.82
N LEU A 202 -37.22 -43.88 27.68
CA LEU A 202 -36.55 -44.22 26.41
C LEU A 202 -36.79 -45.67 25.97
N ALA A 203 -37.07 -46.59 26.91
CA ALA A 203 -37.36 -47.99 26.60
C ALA A 203 -38.56 -48.16 25.66
N HIS A 204 -39.49 -47.21 25.66
CA HIS A 204 -40.71 -47.23 24.86
C HIS A 204 -40.64 -46.29 23.64
N MET A 205 -39.47 -45.68 23.36
CA MET A 205 -39.29 -44.78 22.23
C MET A 205 -38.53 -45.45 21.09
N ILE A 206 -39.16 -45.57 19.94
CA ILE A 206 -38.51 -45.97 18.69
C ILE A 206 -38.24 -44.70 17.89
N LYS A 207 -36.97 -44.42 17.60
CA LYS A 207 -36.58 -43.26 16.79
C LYS A 207 -36.77 -43.61 15.33
N ASP A 208 -37.88 -43.15 14.74
CA ASP A 208 -38.05 -43.22 13.30
C ASP A 208 -37.28 -42.06 12.65
N ASN A 209 -36.13 -42.36 12.06
CA ASN A 209 -35.37 -41.39 11.30
C ASN A 209 -36.00 -41.35 9.90
N GLY A 210 -37.10 -40.62 9.72
CA GLY A 210 -37.81 -40.46 8.45
C GLY A 210 -37.03 -39.70 7.36
N TRP A 211 -35.77 -40.08 7.13
CA TRP A 211 -34.95 -39.70 5.99
C TRP A 211 -34.96 -40.85 4.99
N GLU A 212 -36.09 -41.04 4.31
CA GLU A 212 -36.10 -41.63 2.97
C GLU A 212 -36.33 -40.54 1.93
#